data_AF-A0A2K6A760-F1
#
_entry.id   AF-A0A2K6A760-F1
#
_cell.length_a   1.000
_cell.length_b   1.000
_cell.length_c   1.000
_cell.angle_alpha   90.00
_cell.angle_beta   90.00
_cell.angle_gamma   90.00
#
_symmetry.space_group_name_H-M   'P 1'
#
loop_
_entity.id
_entity.type
_entity.pdbx_description
1 polymer ?
#
loop_
_entity_poly.entity_id
_entity_poly.type
_entity_poly.pdbx_seq_one_letter_code
_entity_poly.pdbx_strand_id
1 'polypeptide(L)'
;DIDKVDELMTDITEQQEVAQQISDAISRPMGFGDDVDEDELLEELELLEQEELAQELLSVGDKEEEPPVKLPSVPSTHLPAEPAPKVDEDEEALKQLAEWVS
;
A
#
# COMPACT_ATOMS: atom_id res chain seq x y z
N ASP A 1 38.36 -31.29 39.87
CA ASP A 1 38.28 -30.62 38.56
C ASP A 1 37.25 -31.22 37.60
N ILE A 2 36.84 -32.48 37.77
CA ILE A 2 35.65 -33.04 37.09
C ILE A 2 34.36 -32.36 37.57
N ASP A 3 34.25 -32.10 38.87
CA ASP A 3 33.04 -31.48 39.45
C ASP A 3 32.75 -30.08 38.89
N LYS A 4 33.80 -29.34 38.51
CA LYS A 4 33.68 -28.02 37.85
C LYS A 4 33.20 -28.11 36.42
N VAL A 5 33.47 -29.22 35.72
CA VAL A 5 33.00 -29.41 34.36
C VAL A 5 31.51 -29.76 34.37
N ASP A 6 31.06 -30.57 35.33
CA ASP A 6 29.63 -30.88 35.48
C ASP A 6 28.81 -29.65 35.89
N GLU A 7 29.33 -28.80 36.77
CA GLU A 7 28.76 -27.49 37.10
C GLU A 7 28.67 -26.61 35.84
N LEU A 8 29.76 -26.48 35.08
CA LEU A 8 29.79 -25.69 33.85
C LEU A 8 28.83 -26.22 32.77
N MET A 9 28.70 -27.53 32.62
CA MET A 9 27.78 -28.12 31.65
C MET A 9 26.32 -27.88 32.04
N THR A 10 26.04 -27.83 33.34
CA THR A 10 24.72 -27.45 33.87
C THR A 10 24.43 -25.98 33.56
N ASP A 11 25.38 -25.08 33.84
CA ASP A 11 25.25 -23.64 33.54
C ASP A 11 25.05 -23.37 32.04
N ILE A 12 25.74 -24.12 31.17
CA ILE A 12 25.60 -24.01 29.71
C ILE A 12 24.18 -24.40 29.28
N THR A 13 23.64 -25.48 29.82
CA THR A 13 22.27 -25.91 29.49
C THR A 13 21.22 -24.93 29.98
N GLU A 14 21.40 -24.34 31.17
CA GLU A 14 20.49 -23.33 31.71
C GLU A 14 20.52 -22.04 30.87
N GLN A 15 21.72 -21.59 30.47
CA GLN A 15 21.84 -20.41 29.60
C GLN A 15 21.28 -20.62 28.20
N GLN A 16 21.41 -21.83 27.65
CA GLN A 16 20.81 -22.18 26.36
C GLN A 16 19.28 -22.10 26.43
N GLU A 17 18.69 -22.55 27.54
CA GLU A 17 17.25 -22.44 27.78
C GLU A 17 16.79 -20.98 27.90
N VAL A 18 17.50 -20.17 28.68
CA VAL A 18 17.21 -18.73 28.83
C VAL A 18 17.32 -18.00 27.48
N ALA A 19 18.34 -18.30 26.69
CA ALA A 19 18.53 -17.69 25.37
C ALA A 19 17.39 -18.05 24.41
N GLN A 20 16.92 -19.31 24.43
CA GLN A 20 15.78 -19.74 23.63
C GLN A 20 14.50 -19.03 24.07
N GLN A 21 14.24 -18.91 25.37
CA GLN A 21 13.09 -18.18 25.90
C GLN A 21 13.10 -16.69 25.49
N ILE A 22 14.25 -16.03 25.53
CA ILE A 22 14.38 -14.63 25.10
C ILE A 22 14.15 -14.51 23.58
N SER A 23 14.74 -15.41 22.80
CA SER A 23 14.56 -15.44 21.34
C SER A 23 13.09 -15.59 20.98
N ASP A 24 12.40 -16.53 21.63
CA ASP A 24 10.98 -16.76 21.39
C ASP A 24 10.13 -15.56 21.84
N ALA A 25 10.47 -14.92 22.97
CA ALA A 25 9.76 -13.73 23.46
C ALA A 25 9.95 -12.49 22.57
N ILE A 26 11.11 -12.31 21.93
CA ILE A 26 11.35 -11.21 20.98
C ILE A 26 10.75 -11.53 19.60
N SER A 27 10.90 -12.77 19.15
CA SER A 27 10.41 -13.20 17.84
C SER A 27 8.89 -13.34 17.80
N ARG A 28 8.26 -13.55 18.96
CA ARG A 28 6.81 -13.63 19.12
C ARG A 28 6.42 -12.64 20.22
N PRO A 29 6.38 -11.33 19.92
CA PRO A 29 5.86 -10.37 20.87
C PRO A 29 4.48 -10.87 21.33
N MET A 30 4.36 -11.16 22.62
CA MET A 30 3.14 -11.73 23.19
C MET A 30 1.97 -10.81 22.84
N GLY A 31 1.01 -11.34 22.07
CA GLY A 31 -0.17 -10.60 21.62
C GLY A 31 -0.27 -10.35 20.12
N PHE A 32 0.76 -10.64 19.31
CA PHE A 32 0.68 -10.51 17.84
C PHE A 32 0.42 -11.83 17.09
N GLY A 33 0.60 -12.99 17.74
CA GLY A 33 0.65 -14.27 17.04
C GLY A 33 -0.65 -15.09 16.98
N ASP A 34 -1.60 -14.88 17.91
CA ASP A 34 -2.83 -15.70 18.00
C ASP A 34 -4.14 -14.88 18.04
N ASP A 35 -4.09 -13.57 18.35
CA ASP A 35 -5.27 -12.71 18.49
C ASP A 35 -5.32 -11.57 17.45
N VAL A 36 -4.31 -11.44 16.59
CA VAL A 36 -4.26 -10.43 15.52
C VAL A 36 -4.71 -11.09 14.23
N ASP A 37 -5.72 -10.49 13.60
CA ASP A 37 -6.17 -10.90 12.27
C ASP A 37 -5.16 -10.42 11.22
N GLU A 38 -4.43 -11.35 10.61
CA GLU A 38 -3.42 -11.05 9.58
C GLU A 38 -4.07 -10.39 8.34
N ASP A 39 -5.33 -10.70 8.05
CA ASP A 39 -6.06 -10.12 6.91
C ASP A 39 -6.42 -8.64 7.18
N GLU A 40 -6.81 -8.29 8.41
CA GLU A 40 -7.05 -6.90 8.84
C GLU A 40 -5.77 -6.07 8.76
N LEU A 41 -4.64 -6.63 9.22
CA LEU A 41 -3.35 -5.94 9.17
C LEU A 41 -2.86 -5.73 7.73
N LEU A 42 -3.09 -6.70 6.84
CA LEU A 42 -2.77 -6.58 5.42
C LEU A 42 -3.56 -5.45 4.76
N GLU A 43 -4.86 -5.34 5.07
CA GLU A 43 -5.71 -4.26 4.56
C GLU A 43 -5.22 -2.88 5.04
N GLU A 44 -4.86 -2.75 6.33
CA GLU A 44 -4.30 -1.50 6.87
C GLU A 44 -2.99 -1.11 6.17
N LEU A 45 -2.12 -2.10 5.88
CA LEU A 45 -0.83 -1.86 5.22
C LEU A 45 -1.02 -1.40 3.76
N GLU A 46 -1.94 -2.03 3.01
CA GLU A 46 -2.27 -1.62 1.63
C GLU A 46 -2.79 -0.17 1.60
N LEU A 47 -3.65 0.22 2.56
CA LEU A 47 -4.17 1.57 2.66
C LEU A 47 -3.05 2.60 2.92
N LEU A 48 -2.12 2.28 3.83
CA LEU A 48 -0.96 3.13 4.12
C LEU A 48 -0.05 3.32 2.91
N GLU A 49 0.20 2.25 2.14
CA GLU A 49 0.99 2.33 0.90
C GLU A 49 0.33 3.25 -0.13
N GLN A 50 -1.00 3.16 -0.28
CA GLN A 50 -1.73 4.02 -1.18
C GLN A 50 -1.73 5.49 -0.74
N GLU A 51 -1.80 5.77 0.56
CA GLU A 51 -1.64 7.13 1.11
C GLU A 51 -0.26 7.71 0.80
N GLU A 52 0.81 6.92 1.00
CA GLU A 52 2.18 7.33 0.71
C GLU A 52 2.37 7.62 -0.80
N LEU A 53 1.87 6.74 -1.67
CA LEU A 53 1.90 6.96 -3.12
C LEU A 53 1.16 8.25 -3.51
N ALA A 54 -0.02 8.49 -2.94
CA ALA A 54 -0.79 9.71 -3.21
C ALA A 54 -0.02 10.96 -2.76
N GLN A 55 0.63 10.89 -1.60
CA GLN A 55 1.48 11.96 -1.11
C GLN A 55 2.70 12.18 -2.00
N GLU A 56 3.35 11.12 -2.48
CA GLU A 56 4.47 11.20 -3.40
C GLU A 56 4.03 11.85 -4.72
N LEU A 57 2.93 11.40 -5.32
CA LEU A 57 2.38 11.96 -6.55
C LEU A 57 2.01 13.44 -6.42
N LEU A 58 1.42 13.84 -5.29
CA LEU A 58 1.16 15.25 -4.99
C LEU A 58 2.47 16.03 -4.84
N SER A 59 3.45 15.45 -4.14
CA SER A 59 4.76 16.06 -3.90
C SER A 59 5.64 16.14 -5.16
N VAL A 60 5.38 15.32 -6.18
CA VAL A 60 6.04 15.41 -7.50
C VAL A 60 5.59 16.69 -8.23
N GLY A 61 4.38 17.20 -7.97
CA GLY A 61 3.93 18.49 -8.49
C GLY A 61 4.45 19.71 -7.72
N ASP A 62 4.85 19.54 -6.46
CA ASP A 62 5.36 20.63 -5.60
C ASP A 62 6.89 20.76 -5.61
N LYS A 63 7.61 19.70 -6.04
CA LYS A 63 9.06 19.77 -6.22
C LYS A 63 9.35 20.38 -7.59
N GLU A 64 9.75 21.64 -7.51
CA GLU A 64 10.13 22.55 -8.60
C GLU A 64 8.94 23.40 -9.06
N GLU A 65 9.11 24.72 -8.89
CA GLU A 65 8.43 25.70 -9.73
C GLU A 65 8.68 25.31 -11.19
N GLU A 66 7.78 24.50 -11.77
CA GLU A 66 7.82 24.22 -13.18
C GLU A 66 7.81 25.57 -13.91
N PRO A 67 8.73 25.82 -14.85
CA PRO A 67 8.67 27.03 -15.66
C PRO A 67 7.27 27.07 -16.28
N PRO A 68 6.58 28.24 -16.30
CA PRO A 68 5.18 28.31 -16.66
C PRO A 68 4.96 27.56 -17.97
N VAL A 69 4.34 26.38 -17.86
CA VAL A 69 4.12 25.50 -19.00
C VAL A 69 3.17 26.28 -19.90
N LYS A 70 3.71 26.84 -20.98
CA LYS A 70 2.91 27.53 -21.99
C LYS A 70 2.12 26.45 -22.71
N LEU A 71 0.97 26.13 -22.15
CA LEU A 71 0.00 25.27 -22.80
C LEU A 71 -0.31 25.87 -24.17
N PRO A 72 -0.29 25.06 -25.25
CA PRO A 72 -0.69 25.54 -26.55
C PRO A 72 -2.12 26.08 -26.43
N SER A 73 -2.37 27.25 -27.02
CA SER A 73 -3.73 27.78 -27.09
C SER A 73 -4.60 26.73 -27.74
N VAL A 74 -5.64 26.28 -27.03
CA VAL A 74 -6.67 25.45 -27.64
C VAL A 74 -7.20 26.22 -28.86
N PRO A 75 -7.35 25.55 -30.02
CA PRO A 75 -7.94 26.20 -31.17
C PRO A 75 -9.38 26.58 -30.82
N SER A 76 -9.63 27.88 -30.63
CA SER A 76 -10.97 28.44 -30.50
C SER A 76 -11.63 28.53 -31.88
N THR A 77 -11.71 27.40 -32.59
CA THR A 77 -12.53 27.29 -33.79
C THR A 77 -13.95 27.07 -33.31
N HIS A 78 -14.83 28.05 -33.53
CA HIS A 78 -16.25 27.86 -33.30
C HIS A 78 -16.70 26.62 -34.08
N LEU A 79 -17.25 25.61 -33.37
CA LEU A 79 -17.78 24.43 -34.01
C LEU A 79 -18.84 24.89 -35.04
N PRO A 80 -18.80 24.37 -36.28
CA PRO A 80 -19.90 24.59 -37.21
C PRO A 80 -21.18 24.10 -36.53
N ALA A 81 -22.25 24.91 -36.60
CA ALA A 81 -23.54 24.53 -36.04
C ALA A 81 -23.96 23.18 -36.62
N GLU A 82 -24.10 22.18 -35.75
CA GLU A 82 -24.52 20.85 -36.14
C GLU A 82 -25.94 20.90 -36.75
N PRO A 83 -26.18 20.21 -37.88
CA PRO A 83 -27.53 19.82 -38.22
C PRO A 83 -28.03 18.85 -37.13
N ALA A 84 -29.25 19.08 -36.66
CA ALA A 84 -30.06 18.34 -35.67
C ALA A 84 -29.51 17.01 -35.09
N PRO A 85 -29.67 16.79 -33.77
CA PRO A 85 -29.05 15.68 -33.05
C PRO A 85 -29.55 14.33 -33.57
N LYS A 86 -28.62 13.43 -33.92
CA LYS A 86 -28.88 12.00 -34.01
C LYS A 86 -28.73 11.42 -32.60
N VAL A 87 -29.85 11.35 -31.91
CA VAL A 87 -29.95 10.88 -30.51
C VAL A 87 -29.59 9.40 -30.35
N ASP A 88 -29.55 8.64 -31.45
CA ASP A 88 -29.44 7.18 -31.39
C ASP A 88 -28.02 6.65 -31.07
N GLU A 89 -26.95 7.31 -31.53
CA GLU A 89 -25.57 6.80 -31.37
C GLU A 89 -25.03 7.03 -29.95
N ASP A 90 -25.31 8.20 -29.36
CA ASP A 90 -24.84 8.54 -28.01
C ASP A 90 -25.56 7.71 -26.93
N GLU A 91 -26.85 7.41 -27.11
CA GLU A 91 -27.59 6.56 -26.18
C GLU A 91 -27.10 5.11 -26.19
N GLU A 92 -26.69 4.59 -27.35
CA GLU A 92 -26.11 3.24 -27.47
C GLU A 92 -24.73 3.16 -26.79
N ALA A 93 -23.90 4.18 -26.98
CA ALA A 93 -22.59 4.26 -26.32
C ALA A 93 -22.72 4.34 -24.79
N LEU A 94 -23.69 5.12 -24.29
CA LEU A 94 -23.97 5.23 -22.85
C LEU A 94 -24.49 3.91 -22.25
N LYS A 95 -25.30 3.15 -22.98
CA LYS A 95 -25.79 1.84 -22.54
C LYS A 95 -24.67 0.80 -22.47
N GLN A 96 -23.79 0.74 -23.47
CA GLN A 96 -22.64 -0.16 -23.44
C GLN A 96 -21.72 0.12 -22.25
N LEU A 97 -21.49 1.39 -21.93
CA LEU A 97 -20.73 1.80 -20.76
C LEU A 97 -21.41 1.36 -19.45
N ALA A 98 -22.74 1.48 -19.36
CA ALA A 98 -23.50 1.06 -18.18
C ALA A 98 -23.49 -0.47 -17.99
N GLU A 99 -23.54 -1.24 -19.08
CA GLU A 99 -23.45 -2.70 -19.05
C GLU A 99 -22.06 -3.20 -18.64
N TRP A 100 -21.00 -2.46 -18.96
CA TRP A 100 -19.62 -2.84 -18.60
C TRP A 100 -19.32 -2.65 -17.10
N VAL A 101 -20.02 -1.72 -16.45
CA VAL A 101 -19.86 -1.40 -15.02
C VAL A 101 -20.69 -2.32 -14.12
N SER A 102 -21.69 -3.03 -14.67
CA SER A 102 -22.53 -3.99 -13.94
C SER A 102 -21.93 -5.39 -13.90
#